data_AF-A0AAF0M543-F1
#
_entry.id   AF-A0AAF0M543-F1
#
_cell.length_a   1.000
_cell.length_b   1.000
_cell.length_c   1.000
_cell.angle_alpha   90.00
_cell.angle_beta   90.00
_cell.angle_gamma   90.00
#
_symmetry.space_group_name_H-M   'P 1'
#
loop_
_entity.id
_entity.type
_entity.pdbx_description
1 polymer ?
#
loop_
_entity_poly.entity_id
_entity_poly.type
_entity_poly.pdbx_seq_one_letter_code
_entity_poly.pdbx_strand_id
1 'polypeptide(L)'
;MGERGAAAGRSDQSDELPTVFRAVAEIRPSRWLRRPKRVIRYDARWPDGRVETDVHLVTLMYRRAPADYSVVKRVMDEQCPETGAGPWVLYPTGDLL
;
A
#
# COMPACT_ATOMS: atom_id res chain seq x y z
N MET A 1 39.24 23.41 -18.40
CA MET A 1 38.98 23.33 -16.94
C MET A 1 37.55 23.79 -16.75
N GLY A 2 36.54 22.90 -16.71
CA GLY A 2 36.33 21.96 -15.61
C GLY A 2 35.92 22.80 -14.39
N GLU A 3 34.73 22.71 -13.80
CA GLU A 3 33.97 21.50 -13.50
C GLU A 3 32.48 21.83 -13.29
N ARG A 4 31.67 20.78 -13.41
CA ARG A 4 30.22 20.74 -13.35
C ARG A 4 29.70 21.07 -11.94
N GLY A 5 28.72 21.96 -11.86
CA GLY A 5 27.85 22.13 -10.69
C GLY A 5 26.42 21.68 -10.99
N ALA A 6 26.26 20.48 -11.54
CA ALA A 6 24.95 19.82 -11.71
C ALA A 6 24.89 18.63 -10.75
N ALA A 7 24.17 18.81 -9.65
CA ALA A 7 23.61 17.75 -8.80
C ALA A 7 22.45 18.41 -8.05
N ALA A 8 21.28 18.53 -8.69
CA ALA A 8 20.19 17.57 -8.52
C ALA A 8 19.85 17.41 -7.03
N GLY A 9 18.74 18.03 -6.63
CA GLY A 9 18.18 17.94 -5.29
C GLY A 9 18.14 16.49 -4.85
N ARG A 10 18.91 16.18 -3.81
CA ARG A 10 18.78 14.94 -3.08
C ARG A 10 17.55 15.15 -2.19
N SER A 11 16.37 14.99 -2.78
CA SER A 11 15.13 14.99 -2.00
C SER A 11 15.31 13.96 -0.90
N ASP A 12 15.02 14.40 0.32
CA ASP A 12 14.94 13.64 1.55
C ASP A 12 13.81 12.60 1.47
N GLN A 13 13.87 11.70 0.48
CA GLN A 13 12.78 10.80 0.07
C GLN A 13 12.70 9.54 0.95
N SER A 14 13.30 9.57 2.14
CA SER A 14 13.72 8.36 2.86
C SER A 14 12.98 8.08 4.17
N ASP A 15 12.04 8.92 4.61
CA ASP A 15 11.20 8.61 5.80
C ASP A 15 9.72 8.99 5.66
N GLU A 16 9.26 9.41 4.48
CA GLU A 16 7.83 9.65 4.25
C GLU A 16 7.07 8.33 4.15
N LEU A 17 6.29 8.05 5.19
CA LEU A 17 5.41 6.90 5.25
C LEU A 17 4.22 7.06 4.30
N PRO A 18 3.64 5.95 3.82
CA PRO A 18 2.38 6.03 3.11
C PRO A 18 1.28 6.55 4.03
N THR A 19 0.48 7.48 3.52
CA THR A 19 -0.62 8.11 4.27
C THR A 19 -1.90 7.30 4.21
N VAL A 20 -2.13 6.62 3.08
CA VAL A 20 -3.34 5.82 2.87
C VAL A 20 -3.01 4.51 2.19
N PHE A 21 -3.83 3.50 2.45
CA PHE A 21 -3.73 2.17 1.91
C PHE A 21 -5.08 1.71 1.38
N ARG A 22 -5.11 0.80 0.42
CA ARG A 22 -6.36 0.12 0.01
C ARG A 22 -6.11 -1.34 -0.27
N ALA A 23 -7.14 -2.16 -0.06
CA ALA A 23 -7.15 -3.54 -0.53
C ALA A 23 -7.66 -3.61 -1.96
N VAL A 24 -7.03 -4.44 -2.79
CA VAL A 24 -7.45 -4.73 -4.16
C VAL A 24 -7.64 -6.23 -4.28
N ALA A 25 -8.88 -6.66 -4.48
CA ALA A 25 -9.20 -8.05 -4.74
C ALA A 25 -9.16 -8.35 -6.23
N GLU A 26 -8.51 -9.44 -6.60
CA GLU A 26 -8.44 -9.89 -7.99
C GLU A 26 -8.65 -11.39 -8.07
N ILE A 27 -9.44 -11.82 -9.04
CA ILE A 27 -9.63 -13.23 -9.34
C ILE A 27 -8.51 -13.65 -10.31
N ARG A 28 -7.59 -14.48 -9.82
CA ARG A 28 -6.52 -15.04 -10.65
C ARG A 28 -6.81 -16.52 -10.96
N PRO A 29 -6.58 -16.96 -12.21
CA PRO A 29 -6.65 -18.37 -12.54
C PRO A 29 -5.54 -19.11 -11.80
N SER A 30 -5.90 -20.05 -10.92
CA SER A 30 -4.91 -20.90 -10.27
C SER A 30 -4.52 -22.03 -11.22
N ARG A 31 -3.26 -22.05 -11.65
CA ARG A 31 -2.72 -23.13 -12.49
C ARG A 31 -2.72 -24.49 -11.76
N TRP A 32 -2.73 -24.48 -10.42
CA TRP A 32 -2.65 -25.67 -9.58
C TRP A 32 -4.00 -26.14 -9.04
N LEU A 33 -4.87 -25.22 -8.61
CA LEU A 33 -6.12 -25.59 -7.93
C LEU A 33 -7.29 -25.88 -8.87
N ARG A 34 -7.09 -25.78 -10.20
CA ARG A 34 -8.14 -25.90 -11.24
C ARG A 34 -9.38 -25.02 -11.00
N ARG A 35 -9.30 -24.04 -10.08
CA ARG A 35 -10.36 -23.10 -9.73
C ARG A 35 -9.76 -21.70 -9.60
N PRO A 36 -10.48 -20.65 -10.02
CA PRO A 36 -10.06 -19.27 -9.80
C PRO A 36 -9.87 -19.01 -8.30
N LYS A 37 -8.79 -18.32 -7.92
CA LYS A 37 -8.51 -17.94 -6.53
C LYS A 37 -8.58 -16.42 -6.42
N ARG A 38 -9.30 -15.93 -5.40
CA ARG A 38 -9.27 -14.53 -5.00
C ARG A 38 -7.93 -14.24 -4.32
N VAL A 39 -7.20 -13.28 -4.87
CA VAL A 39 -5.94 -12.77 -4.33
C VAL A 39 -6.20 -11.34 -3.88
N ILE A 40 -5.78 -11.01 -2.66
CA ILE A 40 -5.86 -9.64 -2.14
C ILE A 40 -4.46 -9.05 -2.23
N ARG A 41 -4.35 -7.94 -2.93
CA ARG A 41 -3.18 -7.08 -3.02
C ARG A 41 -3.45 -5.81 -2.24
N TYR A 42 -2.40 -5.08 -1.90
CA TYR A 42 -2.53 -3.81 -1.23
C TYR A 42 -1.81 -2.74 -2.04
N ASP A 43 -2.46 -1.60 -2.20
CA ASP A 43 -1.81 -0.42 -2.74
C ASP A 43 -1.61 0.57 -1.60
N ALA A 44 -0.51 1.31 -1.67
CA ALA A 44 -0.19 2.38 -0.76
C ALA A 44 -0.06 3.69 -1.54
N ARG A 45 -0.43 4.80 -0.91
CA ARG A 45 -0.22 6.14 -1.46
C ARG A 45 0.60 6.97 -0.49
N TRP A 46 1.62 7.60 -1.03
CA TRP A 46 2.54 8.48 -0.33
C TRP A 46 2.00 9.93 -0.33
N PRO A 47 2.47 10.78 0.59
CA PRO A 47 2.04 12.17 0.68
C PRO A 47 2.32 12.96 -0.61
N ASP A 48 3.40 12.63 -1.32
CA ASP A 48 3.74 13.16 -2.66
C ASP A 48 2.72 12.80 -3.76
N GLY A 49 1.72 11.96 -3.45
CA GLY A 49 0.73 11.49 -4.41
C GLY A 49 1.16 10.26 -5.21
N ARG A 50 2.39 9.76 -5.02
CA ARG A 50 2.84 8.48 -5.56
C ARG A 50 1.96 7.35 -5.03
N VAL A 51 1.52 6.47 -5.93
CA VAL A 51 0.85 5.21 -5.58
C VAL A 51 1.76 4.06 -5.94
N GLU A 52 2.01 3.18 -4.99
CA GLU A 52 2.70 1.90 -5.21
C GLU A 52 1.72 0.77 -5.01
N THR A 53 1.73 -0.16 -5.96
CA THR A 53 0.80 -1.30 -5.98
C THR A 53 1.49 -2.58 -5.55
N ASP A 54 0.73 -3.53 -5.00
CA ASP A 54 1.25 -4.82 -4.53
C ASP A 54 2.28 -4.69 -3.39
N VAL A 55 2.05 -3.74 -2.48
CA VAL A 55 2.94 -3.49 -1.35
C VAL A 55 2.80 -4.52 -0.24
N HIS A 56 3.92 -4.78 0.45
CA HIS A 56 3.94 -5.71 1.58
C HIS A 56 3.66 -4.95 2.89
N LEU A 57 2.40 -4.93 3.33
CA LEU A 57 1.94 -4.18 4.53
C LEU A 57 2.76 -4.45 5.79
N VAL A 58 3.21 -5.70 6.00
CA VAL A 58 4.03 -6.08 7.16
C VAL A 58 5.36 -5.33 7.16
N THR A 59 5.94 -5.11 5.98
CA THR A 59 7.22 -4.42 5.85
C THR A 59 7.06 -2.93 6.13
N LEU A 60 5.93 -2.34 5.72
CA LEU A 60 5.68 -0.90 5.83
C LEU A 60 5.10 -0.47 7.20
N MET A 61 4.25 -1.30 7.81
CA MET A 61 3.46 -0.92 8.99
C MET A 61 3.84 -1.75 10.23
N TYR A 62 3.85 -3.08 10.11
CA TYR A 62 3.95 -3.99 11.27
C TYR A 62 5.28 -3.85 12.03
N ARG A 63 6.39 -3.59 11.33
CA ARG A 63 7.71 -3.40 11.98
C ARG A 63 7.79 -2.16 12.88
N ARG A 64 6.92 -1.17 12.68
CA ARG A 64 6.91 0.07 13.49
C ARG A 64 5.79 0.06 14.52
N ALA A 65 4.54 -0.16 14.08
CA ALA A 65 3.36 -0.06 14.92
C ALA A 65 2.37 -1.21 14.63
N PRO A 66 2.50 -2.35 15.34
CA PRO A 66 1.64 -3.51 15.11
C PRO A 66 0.16 -3.27 15.47
N ALA A 67 -0.12 -2.30 16.36
CA ALA A 67 -1.48 -1.90 16.71
C ALA A 67 -2.18 -1.21 15.52
N ASP A 68 -1.53 -0.21 14.93
CA ASP A 68 -2.05 0.56 13.79
C ASP A 68 -2.22 -0.32 12.55
N TYR A 69 -1.28 -1.24 12.32
CA TYR A 69 -1.42 -2.28 11.30
C TYR A 69 -2.71 -3.08 11.46
N SER A 70 -3.03 -3.50 12.69
CA SER A 70 -4.21 -4.33 12.94
C SER A 70 -5.51 -3.57 12.69
N VAL A 71 -5.57 -2.29 13.07
CA VAL A 71 -6.73 -1.42 12.81
C VAL A 71 -6.93 -1.23 11.32
N VAL A 72 -5.88 -0.77 10.63
CA VAL A 72 -5.96 -0.39 9.22
C VAL A 72 -6.15 -1.63 8.33
N LYS A 73 -5.50 -2.75 8.65
CA LYS A 73 -5.76 -4.03 7.96
C LYS A 73 -7.19 -4.50 8.15
N ARG A 74 -7.74 -4.41 9.36
CA ARG A 74 -9.11 -4.84 9.65
C ARG A 74 -10.12 -4.05 8.81
N VAL A 75 -10.00 -2.71 8.79
CA VAL A 75 -10.87 -1.86 7.96
C VAL A 75 -10.73 -2.20 6.48
N MET A 76 -9.49 -2.41 6.00
CA MET A 76 -9.24 -2.83 4.62
C MET A 76 -9.90 -4.18 4.27
N ASP A 77 -9.84 -5.18 5.15
CA ASP A 77 -10.50 -6.47 4.94
C ASP A 77 -12.03 -6.35 4.97
N GLU A 78 -12.58 -5.59 5.92
CA GLU A 78 -14.03 -5.36 6.05
C GLU A 78 -14.61 -4.64 4.81
N GLN A 79 -13.85 -3.72 4.21
CA GLN A 79 -14.25 -2.98 3.03
C GLN A 79 -13.74 -3.58 1.71
N CYS A 80 -13.06 -4.73 1.75
CA CYS A 80 -12.47 -5.34 0.56
C CYS A 80 -13.58 -5.94 -0.33
N PRO A 81 -13.83 -5.38 -1.53
CA PRO A 81 -14.86 -5.89 -2.41
C PRO A 81 -14.50 -7.29 -2.92
N GLU A 82 -15.49 -8.03 -3.42
CA GLU A 82 -15.27 -9.38 -3.97
C GLU A 82 -14.25 -9.37 -5.12
N THR A 83 -14.28 -8.33 -5.96
CA THR A 83 -13.29 -8.04 -7.01
C THR A 83 -13.18 -6.53 -7.20
N GLY A 84 -11.97 -6.04 -7.49
CA GLY A 84 -11.67 -4.63 -7.70
C GLY A 84 -10.96 -3.99 -6.52
N ALA A 85 -10.75 -2.67 -6.62
CA ALA A 85 -10.15 -1.87 -5.56
C ALA A 85 -11.21 -1.44 -4.54
N GLY A 86 -10.92 -1.65 -3.25
CA GLY A 86 -11.67 -1.07 -2.15
C GLY A 86 -11.36 0.41 -1.93
N PRO A 87 -12.05 1.04 -0.97
CA PRO A 87 -11.81 2.44 -0.61
C PRO A 87 -10.39 2.64 -0.06
N TRP A 88 -9.93 3.89 -0.09
CA TRP A 88 -8.69 4.26 0.56
C TRP A 88 -8.93 4.37 2.07
N VAL A 89 -7.98 3.86 2.85
CA VAL A 89 -7.99 3.80 4.31
C VAL A 89 -6.81 4.60 4.83
N LEU A 90 -7.08 5.60 5.66
CA LEU A 90 -6.07 6.45 6.29
C LEU A 90 -5.25 5.68 7.32
N TYR A 91 -3.94 5.90 7.31
CA TYR A 91 -3.03 5.45 8.33
C TYR A 91 -2.65 6.60 9.28
N PRO A 92 -2.59 6.37 10.60
CA PRO A 92 -2.89 5.13 11.33
C PRO A 92 -4.34 4.96 11.78
N THR A 93 -5.23 5.92 11.54
CA THR A 93 -6.58 5.95 12.15
C THR A 93 -7.57 4.93 11.60
N GLY A 94 -7.43 4.48 10.35
CA GLY A 94 -8.38 3.57 9.71
C GLY A 94 -9.61 4.25 9.10
N ASP A 95 -9.60 5.58 8.95
CA ASP A 95 -10.73 6.31 8.34
C ASP A 95 -10.82 6.04 6.82
N LEU A 96 -12.04 5.98 6.29
CA LEU A 96 -12.29 5.79 4.87
C LEU A 96 -12.28 7.12 4.10
N LEU A 97 -11.74 7.10 2.89
CA LEU A 97 -11.72 8.21 1.93
C LEU A 97 -12.47 7.88 0.63
#